data_AF-A0A7S4H6B1-F1
#
_entry.id   AF-A0A7S4H6B1-F1
#
_cell.length_a   1.000
_cell.length_b   1.000
_cell.length_c   1.000
_cell.angle_alpha   90.00
_cell.angle_beta   90.00
_cell.angle_gamma   90.00
#
_symmetry.space_group_name_H-M   'P 1'
#
loop_
_entity.id
_entity.type
_entity.pdbx_description
1 polymer ?
#
loop_
_entity_poly.entity_id
_entity_poly.type
_entity_poly.pdbx_seq_one_letter_code
_entity_poly.pdbx_strand_id
1 'polypeptide(L)'
;MWSEQCGVWGEPGVVHADRVANPLRFQGQYVDAETGLHYNRYRYYDPQTGSYISQDPIGLLGGLNLYQYAQNPLIWIDPLGLDVIRLRHYTSNQGFTGIKNSMIIKAGDQNAVFATRAKGKPLSMADAAEKFKIKQNHARNYIDFDIDESRVEFRKNNLGVEEYKIKGDIELDKKTTKFNKRC
;
A
#
# COMPACT_ATOMS: atom_id res chain seq x y z
N MET A 1 21.60 21.33 20.10
CA MET A 1 21.04 20.04 20.57
C MET A 1 19.61 20.30 20.97
N TRP A 2 18.70 19.41 20.62
CA TRP A 2 17.28 19.47 20.94
C TRP A 2 16.84 18.17 21.61
N SER A 3 15.91 18.26 22.55
CA SER A 3 15.28 17.09 23.18
C SER A 3 13.88 17.45 23.67
N GLU A 4 12.92 16.56 23.44
CA GLU A 4 11.56 16.69 23.93
C GLU A 4 11.06 15.36 24.50
N GLN A 5 10.12 15.43 25.45
CA GLN A 5 9.32 14.29 25.88
C GLN A 5 7.95 14.42 25.23
N CYS A 6 7.59 13.51 24.33
CA CYS A 6 6.27 13.48 23.70
C CYS A 6 5.28 12.63 24.51
N GLY A 7 3.99 12.94 24.38
CA GLY A 7 2.91 12.06 24.84
C GLY A 7 2.82 10.75 24.03
N VAL A 8 1.95 9.84 24.47
CA VAL A 8 1.75 8.51 23.85
C VAL A 8 1.41 8.60 22.35
N TRP A 9 0.68 9.65 21.98
CA TRP A 9 0.24 9.90 20.61
C TRP A 9 1.07 10.97 19.88
N GLY A 10 2.23 11.33 20.42
CA GLY A 10 3.11 12.32 19.78
C GLY A 10 2.72 13.76 20.08
N GLU A 11 1.85 13.98 21.07
CA GLU A 11 1.58 15.31 21.61
C GLU A 11 2.89 15.99 22.02
N PRO A 12 3.10 17.27 21.64
CA PRO A 12 4.26 18.01 22.10
C PRO A 12 4.20 18.12 23.61
N GLY A 13 5.19 17.55 24.30
CA GLY A 13 5.30 17.65 25.75
C GLY A 13 6.46 18.55 26.15
N VAL A 14 7.19 18.16 27.20
CA VAL A 14 8.21 19.02 27.78
C VAL A 14 9.45 19.05 26.88
N VAL A 15 9.79 20.23 26.38
CA VAL A 15 11.04 20.47 25.64
C VAL A 15 12.15 20.72 26.68
N HIS A 16 13.16 19.86 26.68
CA HIS A 16 14.30 19.90 27.60
C HIS A 16 15.51 20.64 27.00
N ALA A 17 15.58 20.73 25.67
CA ALA A 17 16.55 21.53 24.95
C ALA A 17 15.99 21.99 23.60
N ASP A 18 16.19 23.26 23.26
CA ASP A 18 15.57 23.91 22.10
C ASP A 18 16.55 24.79 21.29
N ARG A 19 17.87 24.65 21.52
CA ARG A 19 18.91 25.43 20.82
C ARG A 19 18.84 25.35 19.29
N VAL A 20 18.14 24.35 18.76
CA VAL A 20 17.84 24.16 17.34
C VAL A 20 16.36 23.80 17.24
N ALA A 21 15.63 24.45 16.33
CA ALA A 21 14.26 24.07 16.02
C ALA A 21 14.26 22.70 15.33
N ASN A 22 13.54 21.74 15.90
CA ASN A 22 13.35 20.42 15.31
C ASN A 22 11.88 20.21 14.90
N PRO A 23 11.58 20.16 13.60
CA PRO A 23 10.23 19.91 13.12
C PRO A 23 9.88 18.41 13.06
N LEU A 24 10.84 17.51 13.30
CA LEU A 24 10.58 16.07 13.30
C LEU A 24 9.75 15.67 14.53
N ARG A 25 8.86 14.69 14.34
CA ARG A 25 7.99 14.13 15.39
C ARG A 25 8.22 12.62 15.48
N PHE A 26 7.16 11.81 15.61
CA PHE A 26 7.26 10.36 15.47
C PHE A 26 7.87 9.97 14.12
N GLN A 27 8.34 8.73 14.01
CA GLN A 27 9.07 8.25 12.84
C GLN A 27 8.28 8.50 11.55
N GLY A 28 8.84 9.32 10.64
CA GLY A 28 8.21 9.67 9.37
C GLY A 28 7.32 10.92 9.39
N GLN A 29 7.11 11.54 10.56
CA GLN A 29 6.23 12.70 10.73
C GLN A 29 7.00 14.03 10.78
N TYR A 30 6.43 15.05 10.16
CA TYR A 30 6.92 16.44 10.18
C TYR A 30 5.83 17.37 10.70
N VAL A 31 6.12 18.21 11.69
CA VAL A 31 5.16 19.19 12.19
C VAL A 31 4.97 20.32 11.17
N ASP A 32 3.72 20.59 10.82
CA ASP A 32 3.34 21.80 10.13
C ASP A 32 3.12 22.91 11.17
N ALA A 33 3.92 23.97 11.09
CA ALA A 33 3.90 25.06 12.06
C ALA A 33 2.64 25.93 11.95
N GLU A 34 1.98 25.96 10.78
CA GLU A 34 0.77 26.77 10.57
C GLU A 34 -0.45 26.13 11.25
N THR A 35 -0.55 24.81 11.20
CA THR A 35 -1.71 24.06 11.70
C THR A 35 -1.46 23.32 13.01
N GLY A 36 -0.19 23.08 13.36
CA GLY A 36 0.21 22.22 14.48
C GLY A 36 0.02 20.72 14.20
N LEU A 37 -0.44 20.36 13.00
CA LEU A 37 -0.64 18.96 12.59
C LEU A 37 0.67 18.32 12.16
N HIS A 38 0.72 17.00 12.21
CA HIS A 38 1.86 16.23 11.79
C HIS A 38 1.61 15.67 10.39
N TYR A 39 2.37 16.15 9.41
CA TYR A 39 2.34 15.62 8.07
C TYR A 39 3.01 14.24 8.02
N ASN A 40 2.26 13.24 7.57
CA ASN A 40 2.72 11.87 7.38
C ASN A 40 2.43 11.44 5.93
N ARG A 41 3.32 11.88 5.03
CA ARG A 41 3.36 11.65 3.57
C ARG A 41 2.05 11.83 2.78
N TYR A 42 1.02 11.02 3.04
CA TYR A 42 -0.27 11.10 2.36
C TYR A 42 -1.40 11.62 3.26
N ARG A 43 -1.20 11.74 4.58
CA ARG A 43 -2.22 12.21 5.54
C ARG A 43 -1.66 13.17 6.58
N TYR A 44 -2.54 14.01 7.12
CA TYR A 44 -2.25 14.85 8.28
C TYR A 44 -2.77 14.19 9.55
N TYR A 45 -1.89 14.03 10.52
CA TYR A 45 -2.13 13.42 11.82
C TYR A 45 -2.28 14.52 12.88
N ASP A 46 -3.34 14.44 13.66
CA ASP A 46 -3.54 15.29 14.83
C ASP A 46 -3.06 14.55 16.08
N PRO A 47 -1.94 15.00 16.69
CA PRO A 47 -1.43 14.36 17.89
C PRO A 47 -2.34 14.53 19.11
N GLN A 48 -3.18 15.57 19.18
CA GLN A 48 -4.08 15.80 20.32
C GLN A 48 -5.22 14.79 20.39
N THR A 49 -5.72 14.36 19.23
CA THR A 49 -6.78 13.36 19.13
C THR A 49 -6.22 11.95 18.86
N GLY A 50 -4.93 11.84 18.57
CA GLY A 50 -4.27 10.58 18.25
C GLY A 50 -4.75 9.94 16.95
N SER A 51 -5.26 10.74 16.02
CA SER A 51 -5.94 10.29 14.80
C SER A 51 -5.58 11.14 13.58
N TYR A 52 -5.72 10.57 12.39
CA TYR A 52 -5.70 11.33 11.14
C TYR A 52 -6.92 12.23 11.02
N ILE A 53 -6.77 13.40 10.42
CA ILE A 53 -7.90 14.32 10.20
C ILE A 53 -8.72 13.96 8.96
N SER A 54 -8.13 13.19 8.04
CA SER A 54 -8.75 12.71 6.81
C SER A 54 -9.03 11.22 6.93
N GLN A 55 -10.16 10.79 6.38
CA GLN A 55 -10.48 9.36 6.28
C GLN A 55 -9.39 8.62 5.51
N ASP A 56 -9.12 7.39 5.94
CA ASP A 56 -8.21 6.51 5.23
C ASP A 56 -8.73 6.26 3.81
N PRO A 57 -7.94 6.59 2.77
CA PRO A 57 -8.32 6.32 1.38
C PRO A 57 -8.67 4.85 1.11
N ILE A 58 -8.20 3.91 1.94
CA ILE A 58 -8.44 2.46 1.84
C ILE A 58 -9.80 2.01 2.43
N GLY A 59 -10.50 2.88 3.16
CA GLY A 59 -11.77 2.54 3.81
C GLY A 59 -11.66 1.51 4.95
N LEU A 60 -12.72 0.72 5.18
CA LEU A 60 -12.83 -0.23 6.30
C LEU A 60 -11.81 -1.37 6.30
N LEU A 61 -11.02 -1.50 5.23
CA LEU A 61 -9.97 -2.52 5.12
C LEU A 61 -8.71 -2.14 5.91
N GLY A 62 -8.53 -0.84 6.20
CA GLY A 62 -7.55 -0.28 7.14
C GLY A 62 -7.81 -0.53 8.60
N GLY A 63 -8.88 -1.26 8.89
CA GLY A 63 -9.45 -1.37 10.21
C GLY A 63 -10.79 -0.66 10.30
N LEU A 64 -11.47 -0.92 11.41
CA LEU A 64 -12.80 -0.35 11.67
C LEU A 64 -12.75 1.17 11.87
N ASN A 65 -11.59 1.71 12.24
CA ASN A 65 -11.40 3.14 12.45
C ASN A 65 -10.62 3.75 11.28
N LEU A 66 -11.36 4.46 10.41
CA LEU A 66 -10.84 5.16 9.23
C LEU A 66 -9.86 6.29 9.54
N TYR A 67 -9.74 6.71 10.79
CA TYR A 67 -8.87 7.81 11.20
C TYR A 67 -7.68 7.32 12.04
N GLN A 68 -7.46 6.01 12.16
CA GLN A 68 -6.44 5.48 13.05
C GLN A 68 -5.02 5.65 12.47
N TYR A 69 -4.08 6.11 13.31
CA TYR A 69 -2.64 6.17 12.98
C TYR A 69 -1.95 4.80 13.04
N ALA A 70 -2.01 4.17 14.20
CA ALA A 70 -1.51 2.82 14.42
C ALA A 70 -2.31 2.18 15.55
N GLN A 71 -2.40 0.84 15.55
CA GLN A 71 -3.09 0.13 16.62
C GLN A 71 -2.38 0.28 17.97
N ASN A 72 -1.04 0.38 17.95
CA ASN A 72 -0.23 0.74 19.11
C ASN A 72 0.98 1.57 18.67
N PRO A 73 1.01 2.89 18.93
CA PRO A 73 2.02 3.82 18.43
C PRO A 73 3.42 3.62 19.05
N LEU A 74 3.52 2.87 20.16
CA LEU A 74 4.80 2.55 20.81
C LEU A 74 5.54 1.41 20.12
N ILE A 75 4.81 0.55 19.40
CA ILE A 75 5.35 -0.67 18.76
C ILE A 75 5.24 -0.58 17.24
N TRP A 76 4.17 0.05 16.74
CA TRP A 76 3.84 0.14 15.33
C TRP A 76 4.03 1.56 14.82
N ILE A 77 4.52 1.66 13.59
CA ILE A 77 4.66 2.89 12.84
C ILE A 77 3.84 2.75 11.56
N ASP A 78 3.29 3.87 11.06
CA ASP A 78 2.67 3.95 9.73
C ASP A 78 3.55 4.84 8.84
N PRO A 79 4.54 4.27 8.13
CA PRO A 79 5.54 5.06 7.39
C PRO A 79 4.98 5.76 6.15
N LEU A 80 3.80 5.33 5.69
CA LEU A 80 3.20 5.83 4.45
C LEU A 80 1.98 6.68 4.74
N GLY A 81 1.26 6.46 5.84
CA GLY A 81 -0.07 7.01 5.97
C GLY A 81 -1.08 6.24 5.14
N LEU A 82 -0.87 4.96 4.85
CA LEU A 82 -1.71 4.12 3.97
C LEU A 82 -1.59 2.64 4.35
N ASP A 83 -2.66 1.83 4.20
CA ASP A 83 -2.48 0.39 4.04
C ASP A 83 -2.07 0.03 2.63
N VAL A 84 -1.19 -0.96 2.60
CA VAL A 84 -0.70 -1.55 1.38
C VAL A 84 -1.25 -2.96 1.28
N ILE A 85 -1.91 -3.27 0.17
CA ILE A 85 -2.27 -4.64 -0.17
C ILE A 85 -1.23 -5.26 -1.08
N ARG A 86 -0.86 -6.50 -0.75
CA ARG A 86 -0.02 -7.32 -1.62
C ARG A 86 -0.89 -8.07 -2.62
N LEU A 87 -0.71 -7.74 -3.90
CA LEU A 87 -1.43 -8.31 -5.02
C LEU A 87 -0.52 -9.17 -5.89
N ARG A 88 -1.13 -10.10 -6.61
CA ARG A 88 -0.51 -11.05 -7.52
C ARG A 88 -1.13 -10.92 -8.90
N HIS A 89 -0.30 -10.59 -9.87
CA HIS A 89 -0.68 -10.52 -11.29
C HIS A 89 -0.06 -11.70 -12.05
N TYR A 90 -0.88 -12.51 -12.71
CA TYR A 90 -0.43 -13.64 -13.55
C TYR A 90 -0.15 -13.15 -14.96
N THR A 91 0.95 -13.63 -15.57
CA THR A 91 1.36 -13.22 -16.91
C THR A 91 2.13 -14.31 -17.66
N SER A 92 2.33 -14.10 -18.96
CA SER A 92 3.12 -14.99 -19.82
C SER A 92 4.63 -14.77 -19.68
N ASN A 93 5.45 -15.61 -20.31
CA ASN A 93 6.91 -15.38 -20.37
C ASN A 93 7.26 -14.04 -21.01
N GLN A 94 6.58 -13.66 -22.10
CA GLN A 94 6.81 -12.39 -22.78
C GLN A 94 6.40 -11.21 -21.91
N GLY A 95 5.20 -11.27 -21.29
CA GLY A 95 4.71 -10.24 -20.38
C GLY A 95 5.62 -10.08 -19.17
N PHE A 96 6.07 -11.19 -18.57
CA PHE A 96 6.99 -11.17 -17.45
C PHE A 96 8.31 -10.46 -17.76
N THR A 97 8.95 -10.79 -18.89
CA THR A 97 10.19 -10.12 -19.31
C THR A 97 9.95 -8.64 -19.63
N GLY A 98 8.84 -8.31 -20.29
CA GLY A 98 8.47 -6.92 -20.60
C GLY A 98 8.26 -6.07 -19.34
N ILE A 99 7.52 -6.59 -18.36
CA ILE A 99 7.26 -5.90 -17.08
C ILE A 99 8.55 -5.81 -16.26
N LYS A 100 9.38 -6.85 -16.23
CA LYS A 100 10.66 -6.83 -15.50
C LYS A 100 11.61 -5.75 -16.04
N ASN A 101 11.61 -5.53 -17.36
CA ASN A 101 12.46 -4.52 -17.98
C ASN A 101 11.90 -3.10 -17.83
N SER A 102 10.59 -2.94 -18.00
CA SER A 102 9.96 -1.62 -17.94
C SER A 102 9.59 -1.16 -16.53
N MET A 103 9.49 -2.10 -15.57
CA MET A 103 8.92 -1.88 -14.24
C MET A 103 7.48 -1.32 -14.27
N ILE A 104 6.77 -1.52 -15.39
CA ILE A 104 5.40 -1.04 -15.57
C ILE A 104 4.52 -2.21 -15.98
N ILE A 105 3.40 -2.40 -15.27
CA ILE A 105 2.31 -3.24 -15.75
C ILE A 105 1.38 -2.32 -16.55
N LYS A 106 1.41 -2.48 -17.87
CA LYS A 106 0.52 -1.72 -18.75
C LYS A 106 -0.91 -2.24 -18.63
N ALA A 107 -1.85 -1.32 -18.50
CA ALA A 107 -3.26 -1.60 -18.59
C ALA A 107 -3.64 -1.95 -20.02
N GLY A 108 -3.97 -3.22 -20.26
CA GLY A 108 -4.43 -3.69 -21.56
C GLY A 108 -5.94 -3.55 -21.69
N ASP A 109 -6.66 -4.48 -21.06
CA ASP A 109 -8.11 -4.59 -21.19
C ASP A 109 -8.81 -3.53 -20.33
N GLN A 110 -9.75 -2.79 -20.93
CA GLN A 110 -10.57 -1.77 -20.25
C GLN A 110 -9.74 -0.66 -19.54
N ASN A 111 -8.51 -0.41 -20.00
CA ASN A 111 -7.56 0.48 -19.33
C ASN A 111 -7.42 0.14 -17.84
N ALA A 112 -7.37 -1.15 -17.51
CA ALA A 112 -7.18 -1.65 -16.16
C ALA A 112 -6.23 -2.84 -16.11
N VAL A 113 -5.63 -3.03 -14.94
CA VAL A 113 -4.87 -4.23 -14.58
C VAL A 113 -5.68 -5.03 -13.57
N PHE A 114 -5.75 -6.35 -13.79
CA PHE A 114 -6.42 -7.28 -12.90
C PHE A 114 -5.40 -8.11 -12.11
N ALA A 115 -5.66 -8.25 -10.81
CA ALA A 115 -4.82 -9.02 -9.90
C ALA A 115 -5.67 -9.73 -8.83
N THR A 116 -5.07 -10.70 -8.14
CA THR A 116 -5.66 -11.38 -6.99
C THR A 116 -4.86 -11.08 -5.74
N ARG A 117 -5.45 -11.19 -4.55
CA ARG A 117 -4.69 -11.07 -3.30
C ARG A 117 -3.57 -12.11 -3.24
N ALA A 118 -2.36 -11.71 -2.90
CA ALA A 118 -1.20 -12.59 -2.80
C ALA A 118 -1.17 -13.34 -1.44
N LYS A 119 -2.33 -13.84 -0.98
CA LYS A 119 -2.44 -14.57 0.29
C LYS A 119 -2.20 -16.06 0.05
N GLY A 120 -1.13 -16.59 0.65
CA GLY A 120 -0.81 -18.02 0.59
C GLY A 120 -0.15 -18.49 -0.71
N LYS A 121 -0.19 -19.81 -0.92
CA LYS A 121 0.48 -20.45 -2.06
C LYS A 121 -0.14 -19.99 -3.38
N PRO A 122 0.67 -19.74 -4.41
CA PRO A 122 0.17 -19.33 -5.70
C PRO A 122 -0.54 -20.49 -6.41
N LEU A 123 -1.62 -20.18 -7.13
CA LEU A 123 -2.43 -21.18 -7.85
C LEU A 123 -1.59 -21.90 -8.90
N SER A 124 -1.90 -23.16 -9.21
CA SER A 124 -1.25 -23.85 -10.32
C SER A 124 -1.56 -23.15 -11.65
N MET A 125 -0.78 -23.44 -12.69
CA MET A 125 -1.03 -22.82 -14.02
C MET A 125 -2.42 -23.18 -14.55
N ALA A 126 -2.89 -24.41 -14.32
CA ALA A 126 -4.20 -24.86 -14.76
C ALA A 126 -5.31 -24.16 -13.95
N ASP A 127 -5.20 -24.14 -12.62
CA ASP A 127 -6.23 -23.54 -11.76
C ASP A 127 -6.33 -22.02 -11.99
N ALA A 128 -5.20 -21.34 -12.19
CA ALA A 128 -5.20 -19.91 -12.50
C ALA A 128 -5.80 -19.64 -13.89
N ALA A 129 -5.49 -20.48 -14.89
CA ALA A 129 -6.07 -20.36 -16.22
C ALA A 129 -7.58 -20.55 -16.21
N GLU A 130 -8.08 -21.54 -15.48
CA GLU A 130 -9.50 -21.81 -15.32
C GLU A 130 -10.21 -20.69 -14.54
N LYS A 131 -9.65 -20.31 -13.39
CA LYS A 131 -10.22 -19.27 -12.50
C LYS A 131 -10.34 -17.91 -13.18
N PHE A 132 -9.28 -17.46 -13.86
CA PHE A 132 -9.28 -16.15 -14.53
C PHE A 132 -9.68 -16.22 -16.01
N LYS A 133 -10.04 -17.41 -16.52
CA LYS A 133 -10.32 -17.68 -17.94
C LYS A 133 -9.27 -17.11 -18.91
N ILE A 134 -8.01 -17.18 -18.50
CA ILE A 134 -6.86 -16.80 -19.33
C ILE A 134 -6.24 -18.06 -19.94
N LYS A 135 -5.56 -17.94 -21.09
CA LYS A 135 -4.81 -19.09 -21.63
C LYS A 135 -3.77 -19.52 -20.61
N GLN A 136 -3.52 -20.83 -20.50
CA GLN A 136 -2.56 -21.39 -19.54
C GLN A 136 -1.15 -20.77 -19.66
N ASN A 137 -0.74 -20.37 -20.87
CA ASN A 137 0.52 -19.65 -21.08
C ASN A 137 0.54 -18.26 -20.40
N HIS A 138 -0.59 -17.56 -20.29
CA HIS A 138 -0.71 -16.30 -19.56
C HIS A 138 -0.81 -16.50 -18.04
N ALA A 139 -1.05 -17.72 -17.56
CA ALA A 139 -1.02 -18.09 -16.14
C ALA A 139 0.36 -18.62 -15.69
N ARG A 140 1.35 -18.59 -16.59
CA ARG A 140 2.63 -19.27 -16.39
C ARG A 140 3.47 -18.63 -15.29
N ASN A 141 3.68 -17.32 -15.36
CA ASN A 141 4.45 -16.58 -14.37
C ASN A 141 3.54 -15.67 -13.57
N TYR A 142 4.07 -15.12 -12.49
CA TYR A 142 3.34 -14.14 -11.70
C TYR A 142 4.27 -13.13 -11.04
N ILE A 143 3.70 -11.97 -10.73
CA ILE A 143 4.39 -10.85 -10.11
C ILE A 143 3.61 -10.49 -8.86
N ASP A 144 4.29 -10.51 -7.72
CA ASP A 144 3.73 -10.09 -6.44
C ASP A 144 4.20 -8.68 -6.15
N PHE A 145 3.28 -7.73 -6.02
CA PHE A 145 3.59 -6.32 -5.80
C PHE A 145 2.68 -5.71 -4.74
N ASP A 146 3.15 -4.62 -4.18
CA ASP A 146 2.51 -3.88 -3.12
C ASP A 146 1.87 -2.64 -3.74
N ILE A 147 0.58 -2.42 -3.50
CA ILE A 147 -0.15 -1.25 -3.99
C ILE A 147 -1.05 -0.70 -2.88
N ASP A 148 -1.24 0.60 -2.90
CA ASP A 148 -2.25 1.28 -2.09
C ASP A 148 -3.65 0.75 -2.43
N GLU A 149 -4.36 0.28 -1.41
CA GLU A 149 -5.70 -0.27 -1.54
C GLU A 149 -6.72 0.76 -2.07
N SER A 150 -6.52 2.05 -1.84
CA SER A 150 -7.37 3.12 -2.36
C SER A 150 -7.38 3.21 -3.89
N ARG A 151 -6.31 2.75 -4.55
CA ARG A 151 -6.20 2.70 -6.01
C ARG A 151 -6.88 1.47 -6.61
N VAL A 152 -7.47 0.62 -5.78
CA VAL A 152 -7.90 -0.72 -6.16
C VAL A 152 -9.40 -0.89 -5.91
N GLU A 153 -10.12 -1.30 -6.95
CA GLU A 153 -11.54 -1.63 -6.87
C GLU A 153 -11.69 -3.15 -6.75
N PHE A 154 -12.20 -3.62 -5.61
CA PHE A 154 -12.59 -5.02 -5.47
C PHE A 154 -13.83 -5.30 -6.32
N ARG A 155 -13.78 -6.35 -7.14
CA ARG A 155 -14.94 -6.81 -7.90
C ARG A 155 -15.05 -8.32 -7.90
N LYS A 156 -16.29 -8.79 -7.99
CA LYS A 156 -16.60 -10.17 -8.34
C LYS A 156 -16.94 -10.21 -9.81
N ASN A 157 -16.15 -10.93 -10.60
CA ASN A 157 -16.42 -11.04 -12.03
C ASN A 157 -17.66 -11.93 -12.30
N ASN A 158 -18.12 -11.98 -13.55
CA ASN A 158 -19.30 -12.76 -13.97
C ASN A 158 -19.20 -14.27 -13.71
N LEU A 159 -18.04 -14.75 -13.25
CA LEU A 159 -17.73 -16.15 -12.94
C LEU A 159 -17.69 -16.41 -11.44
N GLY A 160 -18.04 -15.40 -10.64
CA GLY A 160 -17.99 -15.48 -9.19
C GLY A 160 -16.58 -15.40 -8.61
N VAL A 161 -15.57 -15.04 -9.41
CA VAL A 161 -14.18 -14.93 -8.96
C VAL A 161 -13.92 -13.52 -8.45
N GLU A 162 -13.37 -13.48 -7.25
CA GLU A 162 -12.91 -12.27 -6.58
C GLU A 162 -11.58 -11.81 -7.17
N GLU A 163 -11.56 -10.59 -7.70
CA GLU A 163 -10.39 -9.98 -8.31
C GLU A 163 -10.35 -8.48 -8.01
N TYR A 164 -9.14 -7.94 -8.04
CA TYR A 164 -8.84 -6.55 -7.78
C TYR A 164 -8.58 -5.87 -9.11
N LYS A 165 -9.36 -4.83 -9.41
CA LYS A 165 -9.24 -4.00 -10.60
C LYS A 165 -8.48 -2.72 -10.25
N ILE A 166 -7.42 -2.44 -10.99
CA ILE A 166 -6.61 -1.25 -10.82
C ILE A 166 -6.72 -0.44 -12.10
N LYS A 167 -7.14 0.81 -12.01
CA LYS A 167 -7.33 1.68 -13.19
C LYS A 167 -5.98 2.24 -13.65
N GLY A 168 -5.73 2.16 -14.95
CA GLY A 168 -4.52 2.66 -15.61
C GLY A 168 -3.29 1.80 -15.38
N ASP A 169 -2.16 2.33 -15.85
CA ASP A 169 -0.86 1.68 -15.73
C ASP A 169 -0.37 1.65 -14.27
N ILE A 170 0.36 0.59 -13.93
CA ILE A 170 0.95 0.41 -12.60
C ILE A 170 2.46 0.50 -12.72
N GLU A 171 3.03 1.53 -12.11
CA GLU A 171 4.46 1.61 -11.85
C GLU A 171 4.81 0.76 -10.63
N LEU A 172 5.78 -0.15 -10.80
CA LEU A 172 6.20 -1.10 -9.78
C LEU A 172 7.44 -0.59 -9.05
N ASP A 173 7.43 -0.68 -7.72
CA ASP A 173 8.62 -0.39 -6.91
C ASP A 173 9.58 -1.60 -6.94
N LYS A 174 10.85 -1.33 -7.24
CA LYS A 174 11.93 -2.32 -7.28
C LYS A 174 12.17 -3.00 -5.92
N LYS A 175 11.86 -2.31 -4.81
CA LYS A 175 12.12 -2.84 -3.46
C LYS A 175 11.07 -3.85 -3.01
N THR A 176 9.80 -3.59 -3.31
CA THR A 176 8.67 -4.39 -2.81
C THR A 176 8.24 -5.50 -3.77
N THR A 177 8.44 -5.27 -5.08
CA THR A 177 8.00 -6.18 -6.14
C THR A 177 8.85 -7.45 -6.21
N LYS A 178 8.17 -8.60 -6.28
CA LYS A 178 8.78 -9.92 -6.46
C LYS A 178 8.35 -10.54 -7.78
N PHE A 179 9.34 -10.81 -8.62
CA PHE A 179 9.18 -11.43 -9.93
C PHE A 179 9.37 -12.95 -9.82
N ASN A 180 8.29 -13.73 -9.97
CA ASN A 180 8.31 -15.18 -9.83
C ASN A 180 8.12 -15.87 -11.19
N LYS A 181 9.22 -16.42 -11.72
CA LYS A 181 9.22 -17.21 -12.96
C LYS A 181 9.01 -18.69 -12.63
N ARG A 182 8.09 -19.36 -13.33
CA ARG A 182 7.87 -20.81 -13.21
C ARG A 182 8.49 -21.55 -14.41
N CYS A 183 9.12 -22.68 -14.12
CA CYS A 183 9.70 -23.59 -15.11
C CYS A 183 8.61 -24.40 -15.82
#